data_AF-A0A1G2DUK7-F1
#
_entry.id   AF-A0A1G2DUK7-F1
#
_cell.length_a   1.000
_cell.length_b   1.000
_cell.length_c   1.000
_cell.angle_alpha   90.00
_cell.angle_beta   90.00
_cell.angle_gamma   90.00
#
_symmetry.space_group_name_H-M   'P 1'
#
loop_
_entity.id
_entity.type
_entity.pdbx_description
1 polymer ?
#
loop_
_entity_poly.entity_id
_entity_poly.type
_entity_poly.pdbx_seq_one_letter_code
_entity_poly.pdbx_strand_id
1 'polypeptide(L)' 'MEINLSSFFAKLILRNIPYILSHRVLVMCRGYSEDTENFTELVWEDDKDLDFYDKETYPEFQLWLR' A
#
# COMPACT_ATOMS: atom_id res chain seq x y z
N MET A 1 0.56 -13.82 -3.98
CA MET A 1 2.02 -13.67 -3.99
C MET A 1 2.36 -12.33 -3.40
N GLU A 2 3.27 -12.30 -2.43
CA GLU A 2 3.65 -11.08 -1.70
C GLU A 2 4.98 -10.58 -2.24
N ILE A 3 5.02 -9.30 -2.63
CA ILE A 3 6.23 -8.66 -3.18
C ILE A 3 6.49 -7.41 -2.34
N ASN A 4 7.64 -7.35 -1.68
CA ASN A 4 8.02 -6.14 -0.93
C ASN A 4 8.22 -4.96 -1.90
N LEU A 5 7.59 -3.84 -1.56
CA LEU A 5 7.64 -2.60 -2.32
C LEU A 5 8.41 -1.53 -1.57
N SER A 6 9.14 -0.70 -2.31
CA SER A 6 9.61 0.58 -1.75
C SER A 6 8.47 1.59 -1.73
N SER A 7 8.51 2.54 -0.80
CA SER A 7 7.57 3.67 -0.70
C SER A 7 7.29 4.35 -2.05
N PHE A 8 8.33 4.52 -2.86
CA PHE A 8 8.22 5.13 -4.19
C PHE A 8 7.35 4.28 -5.13
N PHE A 9 7.63 2.98 -5.21
CA PHE A 9 6.85 2.08 -6.05
C PHE A 9 5.45 1.83 -5.50
N ALA A 10 5.26 1.80 -4.18
CA ALA A 10 3.95 1.69 -3.55
C ALA A 10 3.03 2.84 -3.99
N LYS A 11 3.49 4.09 -3.86
CA LYS A 11 2.73 5.27 -4.32
C LYS A 11 2.48 5.25 -5.83
N LEU A 12 3.48 4.85 -6.62
CA LEU A 12 3.35 4.84 -8.08
C LEU A 12 2.38 3.76 -8.55
N ILE A 13 2.45 2.56 -7.99
CA ILE A 13 1.53 1.46 -8.30
C ILE A 13 0.13 1.83 -7.83
N LEU A 14 -0.04 2.28 -6.58
CA LEU A 14 -1.35 2.68 -6.06
C LEU A 14 -2.01 3.77 -6.92
N ARG A 15 -1.23 4.73 -7.42
CA ARG A 15 -1.73 5.79 -8.31
C ARG A 15 -2.13 5.28 -9.70
N ASN A 16 -1.37 4.35 -10.25
CA ASN A 16 -1.54 3.90 -11.65
C ASN A 16 -2.33 2.61 -11.76
N ILE A 17 -2.72 1.98 -10.64
CA ILE A 17 -3.49 0.76 -10.67
C ILE A 17 -4.92 1.07 -11.15
N PRO A 18 -5.38 0.42 -12.23
CA PRO A 18 -6.76 0.57 -12.64
C PRO A 18 -7.70 0.00 -11.58
N TYR A 19 -8.86 0.63 -11.36
CA TYR A 19 -9.91 0.10 -10.48
C TYR A 19 -10.33 -1.33 -10.86
N ILE A 20 -10.24 -1.71 -12.13
CA ILE A 20 -10.52 -3.08 -12.60
C ILE A 20 -9.49 -4.10 -12.08
N LEU A 21 -8.26 -3.66 -11.82
CA LEU A 21 -7.15 -4.47 -11.34
C LEU A 21 -6.97 -4.43 -9.81
N SER A 22 -7.64 -3.51 -9.09
CA SER A 22 -7.59 -3.47 -7.62
C SER A 22 -8.10 -4.77 -6.97
N HIS A 23 -9.00 -5.50 -7.64
CA HIS A 23 -9.44 -6.82 -7.16
C HIS A 23 -8.39 -7.93 -7.25
N ARG A 24 -7.33 -7.74 -8.04
CA ARG A 24 -6.25 -8.74 -8.24
C ARG A 24 -4.91 -8.28 -7.68
N VAL A 25 -4.72 -6.98 -7.54
CA VAL A 25 -3.47 -6.38 -7.12
C VAL A 25 -3.78 -5.42 -5.99
N LEU A 26 -3.36 -5.77 -4.79
CA LEU A 26 -3.59 -5.01 -3.57
C LEU A 26 -2.27 -4.41 -3.13
N VAL A 27 -2.23 -3.12 -2.85
CA VAL A 27 -1.08 -2.49 -2.20
C VAL A 27 -1.38 -2.50 -0.71
N MET A 28 -0.55 -3.18 0.06
CA MET A 28 -0.71 -3.29 1.50
C MET A 28 0.35 -2.45 2.21
N CYS A 29 0.00 -1.89 3.36
CA CYS A 29 0.91 -1.13 4.22
C CYS A 29 0.82 -1.65 5.66
N ARG A 30 1.98 -1.80 6.30
CA ARG A 30 2.07 -2.18 7.71
C ARG A 30 2.18 -0.93 8.57
N GLY A 31 1.53 -0.93 9.73
CA GLY A 31 1.52 0.24 10.62
C GLY A 31 0.50 1.30 10.25
N TYR A 32 -0.36 1.01 9.25
CA TYR A 32 -1.47 1.87 8.88
C TYR A 32 -2.72 1.51 9.70
N SER A 33 -3.32 2.52 10.35
CA SER A 33 -4.41 2.41 11.35
C SER A 33 -3.93 2.01 12.76
N GLU A 34 -4.87 1.76 13.69
CA GLU A 34 -4.58 1.23 15.05
C GLU A 34 -3.90 -0.15 15.03
N ASP A 35 -3.86 -0.80 13.86
CA ASP A 35 -3.21 -2.08 13.61
C ASP A 35 -1.73 -1.90 13.23
N THR A 36 -0.87 -1.90 14.25
CA THR A 36 0.59 -1.82 14.08
C THR A 36 1.25 -3.13 13.64
N GLU A 37 0.53 -4.26 13.75
CA GLU A 37 1.06 -5.59 13.45
C GLU A 37 0.63 -6.12 12.09
N ASN A 38 -0.54 -5.70 11.59
CA ASN A 38 -1.14 -6.23 10.37
C ASN A 38 -0.85 -5.35 9.15
N PHE A 39 -0.93 -5.98 7.97
CA PHE A 39 -0.92 -5.28 6.69
C PHE A 39 -2.34 -4.88 6.32
N THR A 40 -2.54 -3.58 6.09
CA THR A 40 -3.83 -3.00 5.71
C THR A 40 -3.79 -2.65 4.22
N GLU A 41 -4.88 -2.91 3.51
CA GLU A 41 -5.02 -2.53 2.10
C GLU A 41 -5.07 -1.00 1.98
N LEU A 42 -4.29 -0.46 1.04
CA LEU A 42 -4.35 0.92 0.64
C LEU A 42 -5.19 1.06 -0.63
N VAL A 43 -6.08 2.05 -0.62
CA VAL A 43 -6.95 2.43 -1.72
C VAL A 43 -6.60 3.85 -2.15
N TRP A 44 -6.31 4.06 -3.43
CA TRP A 44 -5.88 5.37 -3.92
C TRP A 44 -6.86 6.51 -3.59
N GLU A 45 -8.17 6.24 -3.62
CA GLU A 45 -9.17 7.27 -3.34
C GLU A 45 -9.10 7.80 -1.89
N ASP A 46 -8.82 6.91 -0.93
CA ASP A 46 -8.79 7.22 0.49
C ASP A 46 -7.38 7.61 0.98
N ASP A 47 -6.34 6.99 0.40
CA ASP A 47 -4.97 7.00 0.94
C ASP A 47 -3.95 7.82 0.12
N LYS A 48 -4.39 8.53 -0.92
CA LYS A 48 -3.51 9.38 -1.77
C LYS A 48 -2.75 10.46 -0.99
N ASP A 49 -3.32 10.91 0.13
CA ASP A 49 -2.81 12.02 0.94
C ASP A 49 -1.84 11.55 2.05
N LEU A 50 -1.61 10.23 2.17
CA LEU A 50 -0.63 9.67 3.10
C LEU A 50 0.80 10.05 2.68
N ASP A 51 1.67 10.25 3.68
CA ASP A 51 3.09 10.43 3.44
C ASP A 51 3.83 9.09 3.38
N PHE A 52 3.81 8.46 2.21
CA PHE A 52 4.49 7.17 1.95
C PHE A 52 5.99 7.16 2.31
N TYR A 53 6.64 8.32 2.45
CA TYR A 53 8.07 8.43 2.77
C TYR A 53 8.34 8.47 4.27
N ASP A 54 7.30 8.65 5.09
CA ASP A 54 7.39 8.55 6.53
C ASP A 54 7.58 7.08 6.94
N LYS A 55 8.83 6.72 7.23
CA LYS A 55 9.23 5.37 7.65
C LYS A 55 8.90 5.09 9.12
N GLU A 56 8.61 6.12 9.92
CA GLU A 56 8.19 5.91 11.31
C GLU A 56 6.74 5.42 11.34
N THR A 57 5.86 6.06 10.56
CA THR A 57 4.44 5.68 10.49
C THR A 57 4.18 4.54 9.50
N TYR A 58 4.89 4.49 8.36
CA TYR A 58 4.71 3.48 7.30
C TYR A 58 6.01 2.73 7.02
N PRO A 59 6.42 1.81 7.92
CA PRO A 59 7.70 1.12 7.83
C PRO A 59 7.80 0.16 6.64
N GLU A 60 6.69 -0.42 6.17
CA GLU A 60 6.72 -1.52 5.21
C GLU A 60 5.52 -1.49 4.25
N PHE A 61 5.80 -1.69 2.96
CA PHE A 61 4.79 -1.78 1.89
C PHE A 61 4.94 -3.10 1.14
N GLN A 62 3.82 -3.70 0.77
CA GLN A 62 3.77 -4.93 0.00
C GLN A 62 2.77 -4.86 -1.14
N LEU A 63 3.06 -5.59 -2.21
CA LEU A 63 2.11 -5.86 -3.29
C LEU A 63 1.61 -7.29 -3.12
N TRP A 64 0.30 -7.45 -3.00
CA TRP A 64 -0.34 -8.74 -2.94
C TRP A 64 -1.06 -8.99 -4.27
N LEU A 65 -0.60 -10.00 -4.98
CA LEU A 65 -1.24 -10.49 -6.20
C LEU A 65 -2.13 -11.69 -5.85
N ARG A 66 -3.42 -11.59 -6.15
CA ARG A 66 -4.44 -12.63 -5.93
C ARG A 66 -4.72 -13.44 -7.19
#